data_AF-A0A964Y630-F1
#
_entry.id   AF-A0A964Y630-F1
#
_cell.length_a   1.000
_cell.length_b   1.000
_cell.length_c   1.000
_cell.angle_alpha   90.00
_cell.angle_beta   90.00
_cell.angle_gamma   90.00
#
_symmetry.space_group_name_H-M   'P 1'
#
loop_
_entity.id
_entity.type
_entity.pdbx_description
1 polymer ?
#
loop_
_entity_poly.entity_id
_entity_poly.type
_entity_poly.pdbx_seq_one_letter_code
_entity_poly.pdbx_strand_id
1 'polypeptide(L)'
;MAIVLFTQITLHATNPNPYILQEDLPIYNLGDYAKGGVIFYLTPDGRHGLVASIVDMNDSDDYTLPWYPTTDTFDTIGAKANFIGFGQNYTTAGKINTHLIVNEYGAGSSYAAGACVNYSHQMNGKTYDDWYLPCLAELGLMREMKETITAVSISNGGSGF
;
A
#
# COMPACT_ATOMS: atom_id res chain seq x y z
N MET A 1 -10.35 13.52 -2.94
CA MET A 1 -10.12 12.16 -3.48
C MET A 1 -9.12 11.52 -2.54
N ALA A 2 -9.48 10.42 -1.88
CA ALA A 2 -8.62 9.84 -0.85
C ALA A 2 -7.38 9.20 -1.49
N ILE A 3 -6.20 9.56 -0.98
CA ILE A 3 -4.94 8.91 -1.36
C ILE A 3 -4.67 7.84 -0.33
N VAL A 4 -4.88 6.60 -0.77
CA VAL A 4 -4.65 5.42 0.06
C VAL A 4 -3.34 4.79 -0.36
N LEU A 5 -2.47 4.61 0.62
CA LEU A 5 -1.20 3.94 0.44
C LEU A 5 -1.38 2.45 0.61
N PHE A 6 -0.70 1.66 -0.22
CA PHE A 6 -0.59 0.23 0.01
C PHE A 6 0.81 -0.17 0.45
N THR A 7 0.88 -1.14 1.37
CA THR A 7 2.07 -1.97 1.59
C THR A 7 1.69 -3.44 1.37
N GLN A 8 2.69 -4.30 1.23
CA GLN A 8 2.50 -5.72 0.99
C GLN A 8 2.66 -6.51 2.27
N ILE A 9 1.81 -7.52 2.44
CA ILE A 9 2.11 -8.59 3.37
C ILE A 9 3.06 -9.54 2.66
N THR A 10 4.28 -9.58 3.16
CA THR A 10 5.26 -10.58 2.72
C THR A 10 5.78 -11.31 3.95
N LEU A 11 5.21 -12.49 4.20
CA LEU A 11 5.70 -13.41 5.23
C LEU A 11 6.59 -14.47 4.55
N HIS A 12 7.85 -14.12 4.28
CA HIS A 12 8.86 -15.14 4.00
C HIS A 12 9.56 -15.53 5.30
N ALA A 13 9.79 -16.82 5.49
CA ALA A 13 10.80 -17.29 6.42
C ALA A 13 12.18 -16.93 5.87
N THR A 14 12.67 -15.70 6.07
CA THR A 14 14.09 -15.36 5.85
C THR A 14 14.92 -15.85 7.03
N ASN A 15 14.72 -17.10 7.41
CA ASN A 15 14.91 -17.52 8.78
C ASN A 15 16.41 -17.51 9.18
N PRO A 16 16.87 -16.68 10.14
CA PRO A 16 18.16 -16.91 10.78
C PRO A 16 18.09 -18.07 11.80
N ASN A 17 16.88 -18.58 12.12
CA ASN A 17 16.64 -19.64 13.10
C ASN A 17 15.88 -20.84 12.49
N PRO A 18 16.56 -21.88 11.99
CA PRO A 18 15.99 -22.98 11.19
C PRO A 18 14.89 -23.83 11.85
N TYR A 19 14.42 -23.48 13.04
CA TYR A 19 13.39 -24.18 13.82
C TYR A 19 11.97 -23.60 13.65
N ILE A 20 11.80 -22.41 13.08
CA ILE A 20 10.46 -21.92 12.70
C ILE A 20 10.14 -22.46 11.31
N LEU A 21 9.24 -23.43 11.25
CA LEU A 21 8.77 -24.00 10.00
C LEU A 21 7.80 -23.00 9.34
N GLN A 22 7.74 -22.99 8.01
CA GLN A 22 6.86 -22.07 7.26
C GLN A 22 5.38 -22.20 7.69
N GLU A 23 4.99 -23.34 8.26
CA GLU A 23 3.66 -23.60 8.82
C GLU A 23 3.32 -22.79 10.09
N ASP A 24 4.31 -22.30 10.83
CA ASP A 24 4.11 -21.53 12.09
C ASP A 24 3.94 -20.02 11.89
N LEU A 25 3.95 -19.54 10.63
CA LEU A 25 3.76 -18.12 10.34
C LEU A 25 2.30 -17.69 10.62
N PRO A 26 2.09 -16.49 11.21
CA PRO A 26 0.75 -15.97 11.45
C PRO A 26 -0.08 -15.94 10.16
N ILE A 27 -1.34 -16.37 10.25
CA ILE A 27 -2.34 -16.24 9.19
C ILE A 27 -3.19 -15.01 9.53
N TYR A 28 -3.42 -14.16 8.53
CA TYR A 28 -4.25 -12.97 8.68
C TYR A 28 -5.66 -13.17 8.12
N ASN A 29 -6.57 -12.31 8.53
CA ASN A 29 -7.93 -12.19 8.01
C ASN A 29 -8.14 -10.82 7.35
N LEU A 30 -9.12 -10.75 6.45
CA LEU A 30 -9.57 -9.47 5.90
C LEU A 30 -10.16 -8.60 7.02
N GLY A 31 -9.76 -7.33 7.06
CA GLY A 31 -10.13 -6.37 8.09
C GLY A 31 -9.20 -6.34 9.30
N ASP A 32 -8.20 -7.23 9.39
CA ASP A 32 -7.20 -7.15 10.46
C ASP A 32 -6.45 -5.82 10.39
N TYR A 33 -6.32 -5.14 11.53
CA TYR A 33 -5.35 -4.05 11.69
C TYR A 33 -3.99 -4.66 12.01
N ALA A 34 -3.14 -4.75 11.00
CA ALA A 34 -1.84 -5.38 11.07
C ALA A 34 -0.93 -4.80 9.98
N LYS A 35 0.39 -5.00 10.14
CA LYS A 35 1.39 -4.49 9.19
C LYS A 35 1.27 -2.97 8.92
N GLY A 36 0.86 -2.21 9.94
CA GLY A 36 0.73 -0.76 9.85
C GLY A 36 -0.58 -0.26 9.22
N GLY A 37 -1.52 -1.13 8.86
CA GLY A 37 -2.77 -0.71 8.23
C GLY A 37 -3.85 -1.78 8.25
N VAL A 38 -4.87 -1.62 7.39
CA VAL A 38 -5.98 -2.56 7.26
C VAL A 38 -5.71 -3.55 6.14
N ILE A 39 -5.72 -4.84 6.45
CA ILE A 39 -5.60 -5.89 5.46
C ILE A 39 -6.90 -5.98 4.64
N PHE A 40 -6.86 -5.66 3.34
CA PHE A 40 -8.06 -5.64 2.49
C PHE A 40 -8.00 -6.60 1.31
N TYR A 41 -6.85 -7.21 1.06
CA TYR A 41 -6.70 -8.30 0.12
C TYR A 41 -5.75 -9.33 0.70
N LEU A 42 -6.10 -10.61 0.56
CA LEU A 42 -5.28 -11.74 0.98
C LEU A 42 -5.32 -12.82 -0.09
N THR A 43 -4.18 -13.45 -0.32
CA THR A 43 -4.11 -14.71 -1.06
C THR A 43 -4.74 -15.85 -0.25
N PRO A 44 -5.14 -16.97 -0.90
CA PRO A 44 -5.81 -18.08 -0.22
C PRO A 44 -5.03 -18.71 0.96
N ASP A 45 -3.71 -18.54 0.98
CA ASP A 45 -2.85 -18.99 2.09
C ASP A 45 -2.87 -18.06 3.31
N GLY A 46 -3.53 -16.89 3.22
CA GLY A 46 -3.66 -15.87 4.26
C GLY A 46 -2.34 -15.23 4.68
N ARG A 47 -1.29 -15.35 3.86
CA ARG A 47 0.09 -14.94 4.20
C ARG A 47 0.65 -13.84 3.31
N HIS A 48 0.02 -13.61 2.16
CA HIS A 48 0.34 -12.54 1.24
C HIS A 48 -0.89 -11.71 0.96
N GLY A 49 -0.70 -10.43 0.70
CA GLY A 49 -1.84 -9.53 0.63
C GLY A 49 -1.47 -8.07 0.47
N LEU A 50 -2.50 -7.23 0.48
CA LEU A 50 -2.39 -5.78 0.41
C LEU A 50 -2.97 -5.17 1.68
N VAL A 51 -2.29 -4.14 2.15
CA VAL A 51 -2.61 -3.42 3.38
C VAL A 51 -2.85 -1.96 3.02
N ALA A 52 -3.99 -1.41 3.40
CA ALA A 52 -4.32 0.00 3.24
C ALA A 52 -3.87 0.79 4.48
N SER A 53 -3.20 1.94 4.28
CA SER A 53 -2.96 2.88 5.38
C SER A 53 -4.28 3.28 6.03
N ILE A 54 -4.25 3.53 7.34
CA ILE A 54 -5.41 4.06 8.08
C ILE A 54 -5.54 5.57 7.96
N VAL A 55 -4.55 6.26 7.37
CA VAL A 55 -4.55 7.71 7.15
C VAL A 55 -4.68 7.99 5.66
N ASP A 56 -5.63 8.86 5.31
CA ASP A 56 -5.70 9.49 4.01
C ASP A 56 -4.64 10.59 3.91
N MET A 57 -3.74 10.49 2.93
CA MET A 57 -2.72 11.53 2.72
C MET A 57 -3.26 12.82 2.11
N ASN A 58 -4.52 12.84 1.70
CA ASN A 58 -5.17 14.05 1.23
C ASN A 58 -5.80 14.81 2.42
N ASP A 59 -4.96 15.29 3.35
CA ASP A 59 -5.33 15.92 4.63
C ASP A 59 -5.92 17.34 4.51
N SER A 60 -6.31 17.77 3.31
CA SER A 60 -6.96 19.08 3.15
C SER A 60 -8.09 19.02 2.14
N ASP A 61 -9.25 19.56 2.54
CA ASP A 61 -10.43 19.70 1.68
C ASP A 61 -10.18 20.62 0.47
N ASP A 62 -9.15 21.49 0.53
CA ASP A 62 -8.83 22.50 -0.48
C ASP A 62 -7.74 22.08 -1.49
N TYR A 63 -7.07 20.95 -1.28
CA TYR A 63 -6.01 20.49 -2.19
C TYR A 63 -6.14 19.00 -2.48
N THR A 64 -6.27 18.67 -3.76
CA THR A 64 -6.13 17.29 -4.24
C THR A 64 -4.72 17.12 -4.75
N LEU A 65 -3.94 16.29 -4.07
CA LEU A 65 -2.60 15.90 -4.52
C LEU A 65 -2.73 15.17 -5.89
N PRO A 66 -2.10 15.69 -6.96
CA PRO A 66 -2.10 15.01 -8.24
C PRO A 66 -1.37 13.67 -8.13
N TRP A 67 -1.75 12.68 -8.93
CA TRP A 67 -1.15 11.33 -8.87
C TRP A 67 0.37 11.36 -9.15
N TYR A 68 0.79 12.24 -10.06
CA TYR A 68 2.16 12.47 -10.51
C TYR A 68 2.35 13.96 -10.81
N PRO A 69 3.60 14.45 -11.01
CA PRO A 69 3.85 15.85 -11.38
C PRO A 69 3.17 16.23 -12.70
N THR A 70 2.54 17.40 -12.78
CA THR A 70 1.74 17.82 -13.95
C THR A 70 2.59 18.29 -15.15
N THR A 71 3.71 17.61 -15.44
CA THR A 71 4.56 17.87 -16.60
C THR A 71 4.19 16.93 -17.77
N ASP A 72 4.42 17.36 -19.00
CA ASP A 72 3.96 16.68 -20.23
C ASP A 72 4.69 15.34 -20.56
N THR A 73 5.38 14.73 -19.60
CA THR A 73 6.22 13.54 -19.84
C THR A 73 5.63 12.22 -19.33
N PHE A 74 4.40 12.20 -18.81
CA PHE A 74 3.79 10.99 -18.25
C PHE A 74 3.77 9.80 -19.23
N ASP A 75 3.46 10.07 -20.51
CA ASP A 75 3.39 9.01 -21.52
C ASP A 75 4.74 8.33 -21.77
N THR A 76 5.86 9.02 -21.49
CA THR A 76 7.22 8.48 -21.68
C THR A 76 7.73 7.63 -20.50
N ILE A 77 7.17 7.78 -19.30
CA ILE A 77 7.62 7.03 -18.10
C ILE A 77 7.11 5.59 -18.09
N GLY A 78 5.99 5.32 -18.77
CA GLY A 78 5.45 3.97 -18.88
C GLY A 78 4.85 3.41 -17.58
N ALA A 79 4.52 4.27 -16.60
CA ALA A 79 3.84 3.92 -15.35
C ALA A 79 2.35 3.54 -15.57
N LYS A 80 2.12 2.50 -16.37
CA LYS A 80 0.82 2.06 -16.90
C LYS A 80 0.48 0.62 -16.53
N ALA A 81 1.33 -0.03 -15.71
CA ALA A 81 1.07 -1.40 -15.28
C ALA A 81 -0.25 -1.47 -14.49
N ASN A 82 -1.02 -2.55 -14.67
CA ASN A 82 -2.31 -2.71 -14.01
C ASN A 82 -2.61 -4.18 -13.71
N PHE A 83 -2.03 -4.69 -12.63
CA PHE A 83 -2.22 -6.06 -12.16
C PHE A 83 -2.03 -6.16 -10.64
N ILE A 84 -2.67 -7.14 -10.03
CA ILE A 84 -2.43 -7.53 -8.64
C ILE A 84 -1.16 -8.38 -8.61
N GLY A 85 -0.26 -8.17 -7.64
CA GLY A 85 1.05 -8.80 -7.65
C GLY A 85 1.00 -10.33 -7.73
N PHE A 86 1.93 -10.90 -8.50
CA PHE A 86 2.05 -12.35 -8.72
C PHE A 86 3.50 -12.81 -8.50
N GLY A 87 3.69 -14.09 -8.16
CA GLY A 87 5.00 -14.73 -8.03
C GLY A 87 5.67 -14.57 -6.66
N GLN A 88 6.89 -15.10 -6.54
CA GLN A 88 7.60 -15.29 -5.26
C GLN A 88 7.78 -13.99 -4.43
N ASN A 89 7.85 -12.82 -5.09
CA ASN A 89 8.08 -11.53 -4.41
C ASN A 89 6.81 -10.67 -4.31
N TYR A 90 5.66 -11.16 -4.80
CA TYR A 90 4.36 -10.48 -4.82
C TYR A 90 4.37 -9.02 -5.27
N THR A 91 5.34 -8.61 -6.10
CA THR A 91 5.45 -7.22 -6.56
C THR A 91 4.22 -6.82 -7.37
N THR A 92 3.57 -5.73 -6.97
CA THR A 92 2.34 -5.25 -7.60
C THR A 92 2.59 -4.15 -8.62
N ALA A 93 1.62 -3.92 -9.50
CA ALA A 93 1.71 -2.85 -10.49
C ALA A 93 1.77 -1.45 -9.86
N GLY A 94 1.05 -1.18 -8.76
CA GLY A 94 1.13 0.10 -8.05
C GLY A 94 2.54 0.40 -7.58
N LYS A 95 3.21 -0.60 -7.00
CA LYS A 95 4.61 -0.46 -6.54
C LYS A 95 5.56 -0.17 -7.70
N ILE A 96 5.41 -0.87 -8.82
CA ILE A 96 6.20 -0.64 -10.04
C ILE A 96 5.96 0.77 -10.58
N ASN A 97 4.70 1.17 -10.74
CA ASN A 97 4.33 2.48 -11.28
C ASN A 97 4.84 3.62 -10.36
N THR A 98 4.69 3.47 -9.05
CA THR A 98 5.20 4.44 -8.07
C THR A 98 6.70 4.63 -8.21
N HIS A 99 7.45 3.52 -8.32
CA HIS A 99 8.89 3.58 -8.48
C HIS A 99 9.31 4.23 -9.80
N LEU A 100 8.62 3.93 -10.92
CA LEU A 100 8.87 4.59 -12.20
C LEU A 100 8.65 6.11 -12.13
N ILE A 101 7.56 6.56 -11.50
CA ILE A 101 7.25 7.99 -11.33
C ILE A 101 8.31 8.66 -10.46
N VAL A 102 8.68 8.04 -9.33
CA VAL A 102 9.64 8.59 -8.38
C VAL A 102 11.07 8.61 -8.93
N ASN A 103 11.45 7.63 -9.76
CA ASN A 103 12.76 7.63 -10.41
C ASN A 103 12.92 8.78 -11.41
N GLU A 104 11.84 9.16 -12.09
CA GLU A 104 11.87 10.27 -13.05
C GLU A 104 11.86 11.63 -12.34
N TYR A 105 10.99 11.80 -11.34
CA TYR A 105 10.72 13.13 -10.76
C TYR A 105 11.23 13.35 -9.33
N GLY A 106 11.82 12.33 -8.72
CA GLY A 106 12.24 12.34 -7.32
C GLY A 106 11.15 11.86 -6.34
N ALA A 107 11.38 12.03 -5.05
CA ALA A 107 10.44 11.69 -3.98
C ALA A 107 9.88 12.97 -3.34
N GLY A 108 9.14 13.77 -4.10
CA GLY A 108 8.54 15.02 -3.61
C GLY A 108 7.18 14.82 -2.93
N SER A 109 6.77 15.73 -2.05
CA SER A 109 5.44 15.69 -1.39
C SER A 109 4.33 16.41 -2.18
N SER A 110 4.61 16.95 -3.36
CA SER A 110 3.65 17.70 -4.19
C SER A 110 2.78 16.82 -5.10
N TYR A 111 2.95 15.50 -5.05
CA TYR A 111 2.18 14.51 -5.81
C TYR A 111 2.13 13.19 -5.05
N ALA A 112 1.11 12.39 -5.33
CA ALA A 112 0.77 11.20 -4.56
C ALA A 112 1.89 10.15 -4.54
N ALA A 113 2.51 9.84 -5.68
CA ALA A 113 3.56 8.82 -5.73
C ALA A 113 4.78 9.18 -4.86
N GLY A 114 5.21 10.45 -4.88
CA GLY A 114 6.31 10.94 -4.07
C GLY A 114 5.94 11.06 -2.58
N ALA A 115 4.70 11.47 -2.28
CA ALA A 115 4.18 11.45 -0.92
C ALA A 115 4.16 10.02 -0.35
N CYS A 116 3.78 9.03 -1.17
CA CYS A 116 3.73 7.63 -0.76
C CYS A 116 5.07 7.09 -0.28
N VAL A 117 6.13 7.31 -1.06
CA VAL A 117 7.46 6.80 -0.73
C VAL A 117 8.12 7.50 0.47
N ASN A 118 7.60 8.67 0.87
CA ASN A 118 8.05 9.39 2.07
C ASN A 118 7.20 9.09 3.30
N TYR A 119 6.05 8.43 3.13
CA TYR A 119 5.16 8.13 4.23
C TYR A 119 5.75 7.03 5.10
N SER A 120 5.63 7.20 6.42
CA SER A 120 5.96 6.16 7.38
C SER A 120 4.92 6.11 8.48
N HIS A 121 4.64 4.90 8.95
CA HIS A 121 3.69 4.66 10.04
C HIS A 121 4.33 3.79 11.11
N GLN A 122 4.01 4.08 12.37
CA GLN A 122 4.49 3.32 13.52
C GLN A 122 3.37 2.49 14.11
N MET A 123 3.61 1.20 14.26
CA MET A 123 2.66 0.30 14.93
C MET A 123 3.43 -0.74 15.74
N ASN A 124 3.13 -0.84 17.04
CA ASN A 124 3.74 -1.80 17.96
C ASN A 124 5.28 -1.74 17.98
N GLY A 125 5.85 -0.53 17.92
CA GLY A 125 7.30 -0.32 17.92
C GLY A 125 8.02 -0.70 16.61
N LYS A 126 7.26 -0.94 15.53
CA LYS A 126 7.80 -1.18 14.19
C LYS A 126 7.40 -0.05 13.22
N THR A 127 8.38 0.43 12.46
CA THR A 127 8.19 1.33 11.32
C THR A 127 7.74 0.56 10.08
N TYR A 128 6.76 1.12 9.37
CA TYR A 128 6.33 0.72 8.04
C TYR A 128 6.55 1.90 7.10
N ASP A 129 7.50 1.78 6.17
CA ASP A 129 8.00 2.83 5.29
C ASP A 129 8.08 2.40 3.81
N ASP A 130 7.45 1.26 3.47
CA ASP A 130 7.48 0.63 2.15
C ASP A 130 6.20 0.87 1.33
N TRP A 131 5.58 2.02 1.58
CA TRP A 131 4.29 2.40 1.01
C TRP A 131 4.37 2.88 -0.43
N TYR A 132 3.33 2.61 -1.21
CA TYR A 132 3.24 3.01 -2.62
C TYR A 132 1.82 3.43 -3.04
N LEU A 133 1.75 4.15 -4.16
CA LEU A 133 0.51 4.58 -4.80
C LEU A 133 -0.11 3.40 -5.57
N PRO A 134 -1.36 3.04 -5.31
CA PRO A 134 -1.99 1.90 -5.96
C PRO A 134 -2.23 2.08 -7.45
N CYS A 135 -2.22 0.97 -8.19
CA CYS A 135 -2.76 0.91 -9.55
C CYS A 135 -4.29 0.73 -9.55
N LEU A 136 -4.90 0.83 -10.73
CA LEU A 136 -6.34 0.73 -10.91
C LEU A 136 -6.93 -0.60 -10.40
N ALA A 137 -6.25 -1.72 -10.64
CA ALA A 137 -6.70 -3.04 -10.17
C ALA A 137 -6.72 -3.12 -8.64
N GLU A 138 -5.69 -2.60 -7.97
CA GLU A 138 -5.60 -2.61 -6.51
C GLU A 138 -6.64 -1.66 -5.87
N LEU A 139 -6.89 -0.50 -6.49
CA LEU A 139 -7.99 0.39 -6.10
C LEU A 139 -9.36 -0.29 -6.23
N GLY A 140 -9.53 -1.15 -7.24
CA GLY A 140 -10.73 -1.97 -7.42
C GLY A 140 -11.01 -2.85 -6.20
N LEU A 141 -9.99 -3.56 -5.71
CA LEU A 141 -10.08 -4.39 -4.51
C LEU A 141 -10.37 -3.57 -3.25
N MET A 142 -9.69 -2.43 -3.11
CA MET A 142 -9.92 -1.53 -1.97
C MET A 142 -11.37 -1.02 -1.95
N ARG A 143 -11.93 -0.69 -3.12
CA ARG A 143 -13.32 -0.24 -3.24
C ARG A 143 -14.32 -1.31 -2.79
N GLU A 144 -14.05 -2.58 -3.06
CA GLU A 144 -14.87 -3.70 -2.59
C GLU A 144 -14.86 -3.83 -1.06
N MET A 145 -13.74 -3.46 -0.42
CA MET A 145 -13.54 -3.52 1.04
C MET A 145 -13.70 -2.17 1.75
N LYS A 146 -14.20 -1.14 1.06
CA LYS A 146 -14.21 0.25 1.55
C LYS A 146 -14.85 0.42 2.93
N GLU A 147 -15.98 -0.23 3.18
CA GLU A 147 -16.69 -0.12 4.46
C GLU A 147 -15.86 -0.68 5.62
N THR A 148 -15.25 -1.85 5.44
CA THR A 148 -14.37 -2.48 6.42
C THR A 148 -13.13 -1.62 6.65
N ILE A 149 -12.47 -1.14 5.59
CA ILE A 149 -11.29 -0.27 5.71
C ILE A 149 -11.64 0.99 6.49
N THR A 150 -12.77 1.63 6.18
CA THR A 150 -13.23 2.84 6.88
C THR A 150 -13.47 2.57 8.36
N ALA A 151 -14.23 1.53 8.69
CA ALA A 151 -14.57 1.21 10.08
C ALA A 151 -13.32 0.89 10.91
N VAL A 152 -12.40 0.07 10.37
CA VAL A 152 -11.17 -0.31 11.06
C VAL A 152 -10.24 0.90 11.22
N SER A 153 -10.10 1.72 10.18
CA SER A 153 -9.25 2.91 10.23
C SER A 153 -9.70 3.91 11.29
N ILE A 154 -11.01 4.22 11.33
CA ILE A 154 -11.60 5.09 12.36
C ILE A 154 -11.37 4.52 13.76
N SER A 155 -11.58 3.21 13.96
CA SER A 155 -11.39 2.56 15.26
C SER A 155 -9.95 2.56 15.76
N ASN A 156 -8.97 2.73 14.85
CA ASN A 156 -7.54 2.75 15.14
C ASN A 156 -6.92 4.16 15.03
N GLY A 157 -7.75 5.21 15.09
CA GLY A 157 -7.29 6.61 15.14
C GLY A 157 -6.92 7.22 13.79
N GLY A 158 -7.31 6.58 12.69
CA GLY A 158 -7.17 7.07 11.33
C GLY A 158 -8.39 7.83 10.81
N SER A 159 -8.49 7.95 9.49
CA SER A 159 -9.58 8.63 8.77
C SER A 159 -10.50 7.65 8.05
N GLY A 160 -11.68 8.13 7.62
CA GLY A 160 -12.56 7.40 6.72
C GLY A 160 -12.15 7.60 5.25
N PHE A 161 -12.49 6.63 4.39
CA PHE A 161 -12.12 6.60 2.97
C PHE A 161 -13.36 6.54 2.05
#